data_AF-A0A285WZP7-F1
#
_entry.id   AF-A0A285WZP7-F1
#
_cell.length_a   1.000
_cell.length_b   1.000
_cell.length_c   1.000
_cell.angle_alpha   90.00
_cell.angle_beta   90.00
_cell.angle_gamma   90.00
#
_symmetry.space_group_name_H-M   'P 1'
#
loop_
_entity.id
_entity.type
_entity.pdbx_description
1 polymer ?
#
loop_
_entity_poly.entity_id
_entity_poly.type
_entity_poly.pdbx_seq_one_letter_code
_entity_poly.pdbx_strand_id
1 'polypeptide(L)'
;MKTLDQWFSEYAVSHQNHTNQLIHYICVPAIFFSIVGLLMSIPPGPLVKVFPMYIPFLENWAVVALLLVLLFYMRLSISMGIKILIFATLCIAGNYYLAKLVPLWMISLLIFVIAWIGQFYGHKIEGQKPSFLKDIQFLLIGPAWVIKKVFG
;
A
#
# COMPACT_ATOMS: atom_id res chain seq x y z
N MET A 1 -21.90 -1.01 -6.04
CA MET A 1 -20.51 -1.18 -5.57
C MET A 1 -20.59 -1.58 -4.10
N LYS A 2 -19.80 -2.54 -3.63
CA LYS A 2 -19.80 -2.90 -2.19
C LYS A 2 -19.41 -1.69 -1.36
N THR A 3 -20.04 -1.50 -0.21
CA THR A 3 -19.65 -0.47 0.76
C THR A 3 -18.32 -0.85 1.42
N LEU A 4 -17.65 0.13 2.03
CA LEU A 4 -16.40 -0.12 2.73
C LEU A 4 -16.56 -1.17 3.85
N ASP A 5 -17.67 -1.14 4.59
CA ASP A 5 -17.94 -2.12 5.65
C ASP A 5 -18.25 -3.51 5.12
N GLN A 6 -18.90 -3.63 3.95
CA GLN A 6 -19.07 -4.92 3.27
C GLN A 6 -17.71 -5.51 2.88
N TRP A 7 -16.82 -4.70 2.31
CA TRP A 7 -15.46 -5.12 2.00
C TRP A 7 -14.69 -5.60 3.23
N PHE A 8 -14.77 -4.87 4.34
CA PHE A 8 -14.12 -5.27 5.58
C PHE A 8 -14.71 -6.52 6.20
N SER A 9 -16.03 -6.70 6.12
CA SER A 9 -16.70 -7.90 6.62
C SER A 9 -16.23 -9.13 5.86
N GLU A 10 -16.14 -9.04 4.53
CA GLU A 10 -15.61 -10.14 3.70
C GLU A 10 -14.11 -10.37 3.92
N TYR A 11 -13.32 -9.30 4.04
CA TYR A 11 -11.88 -9.42 4.29
C TYR A 11 -11.59 -10.13 5.61
N ALA A 12 -12.35 -9.79 6.66
CA ALA A 12 -12.21 -10.38 7.99
C ALA A 12 -12.44 -11.90 8.01
N VAL A 13 -13.27 -12.48 7.12
CA VAL A 13 -13.53 -13.94 7.09
C VAL A 13 -12.25 -14.78 6.96
N SER A 14 -11.21 -14.24 6.33
CA SER A 14 -9.90 -14.90 6.15
C SER A 14 -8.80 -14.33 7.03
N HIS A 15 -9.16 -13.56 8.06
CA HIS A 15 -8.24 -12.91 8.99
C HIS A 15 -8.82 -12.94 10.40
N GLN A 16 -9.01 -14.13 10.97
CA GLN A 16 -9.50 -14.33 12.34
C GLN A 16 -8.36 -14.61 13.32
N ASN A 17 -7.27 -15.23 12.86
CA ASN A 17 -6.13 -15.57 13.71
C ASN A 17 -5.34 -14.31 14.11
N HIS A 18 -5.14 -14.10 15.41
CA HIS A 18 -4.44 -12.92 15.94
C HIS A 18 -3.00 -12.79 15.38
N THR A 19 -2.26 -13.89 15.27
CA THR A 19 -0.90 -13.89 14.72
C THR A 19 -0.90 -13.47 13.25
N ASN A 20 -1.86 -13.97 12.46
CA ASN A 20 -2.01 -13.56 11.07
C ASN A 20 -2.33 -12.06 10.95
N GLN A 21 -3.23 -11.55 11.80
CA GLN A 21 -3.55 -10.11 11.85
C GLN A 21 -2.34 -9.25 12.20
N LEU A 22 -1.54 -9.64 13.21
CA LEU A 22 -0.31 -8.92 13.59
C LEU A 22 0.71 -8.89 12.44
N ILE A 23 0.91 -10.03 11.76
CA ILE A 23 1.77 -10.10 10.58
C ILE A 23 1.26 -9.12 9.51
N HIS A 24 -0.05 -9.05 9.28
CA HIS A 24 -0.65 -8.11 8.34
C HIS A 24 -0.45 -6.64 8.72
N TYR A 25 -0.54 -6.29 10.00
CA TYR A 25 -0.29 -4.92 10.47
C TYR A 25 1.14 -4.44 10.17
N ILE A 26 2.11 -5.34 10.04
CA ILE A 26 3.48 -5.00 9.67
C ILE A 26 3.68 -5.10 8.15
N CYS A 27 3.28 -6.23 7.56
CA CYS A 27 3.60 -6.54 6.18
C CYS A 27 2.80 -5.70 5.18
N VAL A 28 1.52 -5.39 5.45
CA VAL A 28 0.71 -4.61 4.51
C VAL A 28 1.25 -3.17 4.34
N PRO A 29 1.55 -2.42 5.42
CA PRO A 29 2.21 -1.12 5.28
C PRO A 29 3.58 -1.21 4.58
N ALA A 30 4.37 -2.24 4.89
CA ALA A 30 5.68 -2.46 4.27
C ALA A 30 5.56 -2.74 2.75
N ILE A 31 4.59 -3.55 2.34
CA ILE A 31 4.29 -3.81 0.92
C ILE A 31 3.87 -2.52 0.23
N PHE A 32 2.94 -1.77 0.82
CA PHE A 32 2.52 -0.48 0.24
C PHE A 32 3.70 0.48 0.08
N PHE A 33 4.52 0.65 1.13
CA PHE A 33 5.72 1.49 1.11
C PHE A 33 6.71 1.04 0.02
N SER A 34 6.95 -0.27 -0.10
CA SER A 34 7.88 -0.82 -1.09
C SER A 34 7.38 -0.65 -2.52
N ILE A 35 6.09 -0.81 -2.79
CA ILE A 35 5.50 -0.56 -4.12
C ILE A 35 5.69 0.90 -4.51
N VAL A 36 5.44 1.84 -3.58
CA VAL A 36 5.70 3.26 -3.81
C VAL A 36 7.18 3.50 -4.17
N GLY A 37 8.12 2.90 -3.42
CA GLY A 37 9.55 3.01 -3.71
C GLY A 37 9.98 2.42 -5.05
N LEU A 38 9.42 1.26 -5.42
CA LEU A 38 9.67 0.65 -6.73
C LEU A 38 9.18 1.54 -7.87
N LEU A 39 7.98 2.12 -7.74
CA LEU A 39 7.45 3.05 -8.73
C LEU A 39 8.26 4.36 -8.80
N MET A 40 8.71 4.88 -7.65
CA MET A 40 9.61 6.04 -7.61
C MET A 40 10.99 5.76 -8.22
N SER A 41 11.41 4.49 -8.30
CA SER A 41 12.67 4.09 -8.91
C SER A 41 12.62 4.05 -10.45
N ILE A 42 11.42 4.10 -11.04
CA ILE A 42 11.24 4.17 -12.49
C ILE A 42 11.62 5.59 -12.95
N PRO A 43 12.48 5.75 -13.96
CA PRO A 43 12.83 7.06 -14.49
C PRO A 43 11.58 7.90 -14.82
N PRO A 44 11.47 9.13 -14.32
CA PRO A 44 10.25 9.93 -14.43
C PRO A 44 9.95 10.37 -15.87
N GLY A 45 10.96 10.40 -16.75
CA GLY A 45 10.79 10.65 -18.18
C GLY A 45 9.98 11.93 -18.45
N PRO A 46 8.78 11.84 -19.06
CA PRO A 46 7.96 13.02 -19.37
C PRO A 46 7.45 13.76 -18.13
N LEU A 47 7.40 13.11 -16.96
CA LEU A 47 6.88 13.72 -15.73
C LEU A 47 7.73 14.90 -15.23
N VAL A 48 9.02 14.94 -15.57
CA VAL A 48 9.97 16.01 -15.18
C VAL A 48 9.60 17.37 -15.81
N LYS A 49 8.71 17.39 -16.79
CA LYS A 49 8.29 18.59 -17.52
C LYS A 49 6.89 19.07 -17.14
N VAL A 50 6.25 18.41 -16.17
CA VAL A 50 4.87 18.74 -15.78
C VAL A 50 4.86 20.07 -15.01
N PHE A 51 5.85 20.32 -14.16
CA PHE A 51 5.97 21.56 -13.42
C PHE A 51 7.12 22.44 -13.95
N PRO A 52 7.08 23.77 -13.76
CA PRO A 52 8.16 24.68 -14.17
C PRO A 52 9.50 24.42 -13.49
N MET A 53 9.47 23.78 -12.31
CA MET A 53 10.64 23.38 -11.53
C MET A 53 10.53 21.88 -11.25
N TYR A 54 11.67 21.18 -11.22
CA TYR A 54 11.70 19.76 -10.87
C TYR A 54 11.26 19.56 -9.42
N ILE A 55 10.16 18.83 -9.20
CA ILE A 55 9.60 18.51 -7.89
C ILE A 55 9.61 16.98 -7.70
N PRO A 56 10.68 16.39 -7.14
CA PRO A 56 10.83 14.94 -7.00
C PRO A 56 9.66 14.25 -6.27
N PHE A 57 9.03 14.96 -5.32
CA PHE A 57 7.90 14.46 -4.54
C PHE A 57 6.62 14.30 -5.37
N LEU A 58 6.49 15.00 -6.50
CA LEU A 58 5.29 14.99 -7.35
C LEU A 58 5.55 14.35 -8.72
N GLU A 59 6.74 14.55 -9.28
CA GLU A 59 7.09 14.13 -10.65
C GLU A 59 7.67 12.72 -10.66
N ASN A 60 6.90 11.75 -10.19
CA ASN A 60 7.26 10.32 -10.19
C ASN A 60 6.05 9.43 -10.46
N TRP A 61 6.30 8.21 -10.93
CA TRP A 61 5.23 7.28 -11.31
C TRP A 61 4.39 6.78 -10.12
N ALA A 62 4.92 6.83 -8.90
CA ALA A 62 4.16 6.46 -7.72
C ALA A 62 3.00 7.42 -7.47
N VAL A 63 3.20 8.74 -7.67
CA VAL A 63 2.13 9.74 -7.54
C VAL A 63 1.01 9.48 -8.53
N VAL A 64 1.32 9.15 -9.78
CA VAL A 64 0.31 8.81 -10.80
C VAL A 64 -0.53 7.61 -10.36
N ALA A 65 0.12 6.53 -9.90
CA ALA A 65 -0.60 5.36 -9.39
C ALA A 65 -1.43 5.68 -8.13
N LEU A 66 -0.86 6.47 -7.21
CA LEU A 66 -1.53 6.87 -5.97
C LEU A 66 -2.76 7.75 -6.22
N LEU A 67 -2.77 8.58 -7.26
CA LEU A 67 -3.98 9.32 -7.65
C LEU A 67 -5.14 8.38 -7.99
N LEU A 68 -4.88 7.30 -8.74
CA LEU A 68 -5.90 6.29 -9.05
C LEU A 68 -6.38 5.55 -7.79
N VAL A 69 -5.44 5.21 -6.90
CA VAL A 69 -5.73 4.58 -5.61
C VAL A 69 -6.57 5.52 -4.71
N LEU A 70 -6.25 6.80 -4.68
CA LEU A 70 -7.01 7.80 -3.93
C LEU A 70 -8.43 7.97 -4.47
N LEU A 71 -8.60 8.03 -5.79
CA LEU A 71 -9.94 8.06 -6.40
C LEU A 71 -10.76 6.83 -6.00
N PHE A 72 -10.16 5.64 -5.95
CA PHE A 72 -10.82 4.43 -5.47
C PHE A 72 -11.29 4.59 -4.01
N TYR A 73 -10.41 5.01 -3.09
CA TYR A 73 -10.79 5.14 -1.68
C TYR A 73 -11.77 6.28 -1.41
N MET A 74 -11.62 7.42 -2.07
CA MET A 74 -12.55 8.56 -1.92
C MET A 74 -13.97 8.18 -2.36
N ARG A 75 -14.11 7.31 -3.37
CA ARG A 75 -15.41 6.76 -3.78
C ARG A 75 -16.00 5.78 -2.76
N LEU A 76 -15.18 5.10 -1.97
CA LEU A 76 -15.64 4.18 -0.93
C LEU A 76 -15.96 4.91 0.39
N SER A 77 -15.11 5.85 0.79
CA SER A 77 -15.28 6.68 2.00
C SER A 77 -14.29 7.84 1.97
N ILE A 78 -14.78 9.08 2.05
CA ILE A 78 -13.96 10.30 2.12
C ILE A 78 -12.98 10.23 3.30
N SER A 79 -13.44 9.77 4.47
CA SER A 79 -12.60 9.62 5.66
C SER A 79 -11.43 8.65 5.42
N MET A 80 -11.70 7.50 4.79
CA MET A 80 -10.65 6.53 4.46
C MET A 80 -9.69 7.08 3.40
N GLY A 81 -10.22 7.79 2.39
CA GLY A 81 -9.39 8.45 1.37
C GLY A 81 -8.41 9.46 1.97
N ILE A 82 -8.82 10.25 2.96
CA ILE A 82 -7.93 11.18 3.68
C ILE A 82 -6.85 10.41 4.45
N LYS A 83 -7.20 9.33 5.16
CA LYS A 83 -6.22 8.52 5.89
C LYS A 83 -5.18 7.89 4.94
N ILE A 84 -5.63 7.39 3.80
CA ILE A 84 -4.73 6.85 2.76
C ILE A 84 -3.86 7.96 2.16
N LEU A 85 -4.39 9.17 1.92
CA LEU A 85 -3.61 10.31 1.44
C LEU A 85 -2.45 10.64 2.37
N ILE A 86 -2.72 10.69 3.68
CA ILE A 86 -1.68 10.93 4.70
C ILE A 86 -0.62 9.82 4.64
N PHE A 87 -1.04 8.56 4.66
CA PHE A 87 -0.12 7.42 4.63
C PHE A 87 0.72 7.38 3.33
N ALA A 88 0.09 7.65 2.19
CA ALA A 88 0.76 7.72 0.90
C ALA A 88 1.80 8.85 0.84
N THR A 89 1.47 10.02 1.40
CA THR A 89 2.41 11.15 1.50
C THR A 89 3.62 10.79 2.36
N LEU A 90 3.41 10.09 3.49
CA LEU A 90 4.50 9.58 4.33
C LEU A 90 5.36 8.55 3.58
N CYS A 91 4.74 7.68 2.77
CA CYS A 91 5.48 6.71 1.94
C CYS A 91 6.34 7.39 0.88
N ILE A 92 5.82 8.42 0.20
CA ILE A 92 6.61 9.19 -0.78
C ILE A 92 7.79 9.88 -0.07
N ALA A 93 7.52 10.54 1.06
CA ALA A 93 8.58 11.22 1.82
C ALA A 93 9.65 10.25 2.32
N GLY A 94 9.25 9.13 2.92
CA GLY A 94 10.18 8.11 3.40
C GLY A 94 11.02 7.50 2.29
N ASN A 95 10.42 7.15 1.15
CA ASN A 95 11.17 6.62 0.00
C ASN A 95 12.10 7.68 -0.62
N TYR A 96 11.70 8.95 -0.66
CA TYR A 96 12.56 10.04 -1.11
C TYR A 96 13.84 10.16 -0.26
N TYR A 97 13.73 10.11 1.07
CA TYR A 97 14.90 10.16 1.94
C TYR A 97 15.71 8.85 1.89
N LEU A 98 15.04 7.69 1.80
CA LEU A 98 15.70 6.39 1.68
C LEU A 98 16.56 6.29 0.42
N ALA A 99 16.09 6.86 -0.70
CA ALA A 99 16.83 6.91 -1.97
C ALA A 99 18.17 7.66 -1.90
N LYS A 100 18.36 8.53 -0.89
CA LYS A 100 19.62 9.23 -0.67
C LYS A 100 20.66 8.39 0.06
N LEU A 101 20.23 7.29 0.68
CA LEU A 101 21.07 6.44 1.53
C LEU A 101 21.46 5.14 0.84
N VAL A 102 20.55 4.58 0.04
CA VAL A 102 20.72 3.27 -0.60
C VAL A 102 20.05 3.25 -1.99
N PRO A 103 20.42 2.31 -2.89
CA PRO A 103 19.71 2.13 -4.15
C PRO A 103 18.24 1.77 -3.90
N LEU A 104 17.33 2.72 -4.16
CA LEU A 104 15.92 2.62 -3.77
C LEU A 104 15.26 1.34 -4.27
N TRP A 105 15.46 1.01 -5.55
CA TRP A 105 14.86 -0.18 -6.15
C TRP A 105 15.27 -1.49 -5.44
N MET A 106 16.53 -1.60 -5.00
CA MET A 106 17.05 -2.79 -4.33
C MET A 106 16.41 -2.95 -2.95
N ILE A 107 16.41 -1.87 -2.14
CA ILE A 107 15.83 -1.92 -0.80
C ILE A 107 14.32 -2.10 -0.85
N SER A 108 13.63 -1.45 -1.79
CA SER A 108 12.20 -1.64 -1.97
C SER A 108 11.86 -3.05 -2.42
N LEU A 109 12.62 -3.64 -3.36
CA LEU A 109 12.43 -5.04 -3.75
C LEU A 109 12.66 -6.00 -2.59
N LEU A 110 13.70 -5.76 -1.78
CA LEU A 110 13.98 -6.57 -0.59
C LEU A 110 12.83 -6.53 0.42
N ILE A 111 12.34 -5.32 0.76
CA ILE A 111 11.20 -5.14 1.67
C ILE A 111 9.97 -5.83 1.10
N PHE A 112 9.70 -5.66 -0.21
CA PHE A 112 8.56 -6.27 -0.87
C PHE A 112 8.57 -7.80 -0.74
N VAL A 113 9.70 -8.43 -1.07
CA VAL A 113 9.85 -9.90 -1.00
C VAL A 113 9.70 -10.41 0.43
N ILE A 114 10.39 -9.79 1.40
CA ILE A 114 10.32 -10.21 2.81
C ILE A 114 8.89 -10.05 3.36
N ALA A 115 8.23 -8.93 3.08
CA ALA A 115 6.88 -8.67 3.58
C ALA A 115 5.85 -9.62 2.95
N TRP A 116 6.00 -9.99 1.68
CA TRP A 116 5.16 -11.00 1.04
C TRP A 116 5.36 -12.40 1.62
N ILE A 117 6.61 -12.81 1.87
CA ILE A 117 6.90 -14.06 2.58
C ILE A 117 6.19 -14.06 3.94
N GLY A 118 6.27 -12.95 4.67
CA GLY A 118 5.53 -12.74 5.91
C GLY A 118 4.02 -12.91 5.74
N GLN A 119 3.39 -12.22 4.79
CA GLN A 119 1.95 -12.36 4.53
C GLN A 119 1.54 -13.79 4.21
N PHE A 120 2.30 -14.49 3.36
CA PHE A 120 1.99 -15.89 3.03
C PHE A 120 2.16 -16.82 4.23
N TYR A 121 3.14 -16.58 5.09
CA TYR A 121 3.28 -17.29 6.34
C TYR A 121 2.09 -17.04 7.28
N GLY A 122 1.62 -15.80 7.40
CA GLY A 122 0.41 -15.46 8.14
C GLY A 122 -0.81 -16.23 7.64
N HIS A 123 -1.02 -16.28 6.33
CA HIS A 123 -2.11 -17.06 5.72
C HIS A 123 -1.96 -18.58 5.91
N LYS A 124 -0.72 -19.09 5.94
CA LYS A 124 -0.46 -20.50 6.27
C LYS A 124 -0.92 -20.82 7.70
N ILE A 125 -0.69 -19.92 8.66
CA ILE A 125 -1.18 -20.08 10.05
C ILE A 125 -2.71 -19.97 10.10
N GLU A 126 -3.29 -19.04 9.37
CA GLU A 126 -4.75 -18.87 9.30
C GLU A 126 -5.46 -20.11 8.71
N GLY A 127 -4.79 -20.84 7.81
CA GLY A 127 -5.39 -21.97 7.07
C GLY A 127 -6.31 -21.54 5.92
N GLN A 128 -6.47 -20.23 5.71
CA GLN A 128 -7.28 -19.64 4.66
C GLN A 128 -6.42 -19.03 3.56
N LYS A 129 -6.81 -19.25 2.30
CA LYS A 129 -6.14 -18.66 1.13
C LYS A 129 -6.22 -17.12 1.17
N PRO A 130 -5.18 -16.41 0.69
CA PRO A 130 -5.23 -14.95 0.59
C PRO A 130 -6.43 -14.44 -0.22
N SER A 131 -7.11 -13.41 0.30
CA SER A 131 -8.33 -12.86 -0.32
C SER A 131 -8.11 -12.36 -1.75
N PHE A 132 -6.92 -11.83 -2.06
CA PHE A 132 -6.65 -11.30 -3.39
C PHE A 132 -6.61 -12.36 -4.49
N LEU A 133 -6.47 -13.65 -4.15
CA LEU A 133 -6.63 -14.75 -5.10
C LEU A 133 -8.08 -14.91 -5.57
N LYS A 134 -9.05 -14.42 -4.79
CA LYS A 134 -10.47 -14.40 -5.17
C LYS A 134 -10.78 -13.14 -5.97
N ASP A 135 -10.28 -11.99 -5.50
CA ASP A 135 -10.48 -10.69 -6.14
C ASP A 135 -9.30 -9.78 -5.86
N ILE A 136 -8.61 -9.32 -6.92
CA ILE A 136 -7.44 -8.45 -6.83
C ILE A 136 -7.71 -7.14 -6.09
N GLN A 137 -8.97 -6.68 -6.02
CA GLN A 137 -9.35 -5.49 -5.25
C GLN A 137 -9.04 -5.64 -3.76
N PHE A 138 -8.96 -6.86 -3.22
CA PHE A 138 -8.57 -7.08 -1.83
C PHE A 138 -7.12 -6.62 -1.51
N LEU A 139 -6.26 -6.43 -2.52
CA LEU A 139 -4.97 -5.76 -2.34
C LEU A 139 -5.14 -4.29 -1.92
N LEU A 140 -6.20 -3.63 -2.39
CA LEU A 140 -6.57 -2.27 -1.97
C LEU A 140 -7.40 -2.29 -0.66
N ILE A 141 -8.11 -3.36 -0.35
CA ILE A 141 -8.83 -3.43 0.93
C ILE A 141 -7.88 -3.66 2.12
N GLY A 142 -6.80 -4.42 1.94
CA GLY A 142 -5.82 -4.70 3.00
C GLY A 142 -5.29 -3.44 3.70
N PRO A 143 -4.72 -2.44 2.99
CA PRO A 143 -4.23 -1.20 3.60
C PRO A 143 -5.31 -0.44 4.37
N ALA A 144 -6.51 -0.33 3.82
CA ALA A 144 -7.63 0.34 4.49
C ALA A 144 -8.09 -0.40 5.75
N TRP A 145 -8.03 -1.74 5.74
CA TRP A 145 -8.39 -2.57 6.89
C TRP A 145 -7.39 -2.38 8.03
N VAL A 146 -6.08 -2.36 7.73
CA VAL A 146 -5.03 -2.07 8.72
C VAL A 146 -5.20 -0.66 9.29
N ILE A 147 -5.42 0.36 8.45
CA ILE A 147 -5.66 1.73 8.91
C ILE A 147 -6.91 1.82 9.79
N LYS A 148 -8.02 1.15 9.44
CA LYS A 148 -9.24 1.12 10.27
C LYS A 148 -8.97 0.47 11.63
N LYS A 149 -8.16 -0.59 11.68
CA LYS A 149 -7.84 -1.28 12.93
C LYS A 149 -6.95 -0.47 13.87
N VAL A 150 -6.07 0.38 13.32
CA VAL A 150 -5.14 1.20 14.11
C VAL A 150 -5.75 2.55 14.52
N PHE A 151 -6.56 3.17 13.67
CA PHE A 151 -7.05 4.55 13.82
C PHE A 151 -8.57 4.69 13.73
N GLY A 152 -9.33 3.62 13.95
CA GLY A 152 -10.79 3.58 13.79
C GLY A 152 -11.50 3.09 15.03
#